data_AF-A0A1G6UFV1-F1
#
_entry.id   AF-A0A1G6UFV1-F1
#
_cell.length_a   1.000
_cell.length_b   1.000
_cell.length_c   1.000
_cell.angle_alpha   90.00
_cell.angle_beta   90.00
_cell.angle_gamma   90.00
#
_symmetry.space_group_name_H-M   'P 1'
#
loop_
_entity.id
_entity.type
_entity.pdbx_description
1 polymer ?
#
loop_
_entity_poly.entity_id
_entity_poly.type
_entity_poly.pdbx_seq_one_letter_code
_entity_poly.pdbx_strand_id
1 'polypeptide(L)'
;MLGGFDNIYFKNDKGNIDFIEIEYTFDSEKIREFGFRFLEDIIYSIRLYKSPSVGNYYVKEKITTSGGFIYLDFDNGTGVLNELHDTKSSSKKTSLVRYNDFVESTELALSKVYDTDRYFALSTIRKAISEIIVYDYFDTTPKSPIRKPMLPTSEKRLLSDGTNLPQILNTIKINHKSSYSKIATMLTEVNSKFKGFDFNFLGGNIELMLEEDYINSSIHVTSISDGTLRYLCLLAILYNPERGSIICIDEPEVGLHPDMISNIGNTVIDASEKSTVIISTHSENLLNCFEIENIRIFEKDEHNSSKVFVPKFK
;
A
#
# COMPACT_ATOMS: atom_id res chain seq x y z
N MET A 1 6.17 24.96 7.15
CA MET A 1 5.62 25.96 6.20
C MET A 1 5.51 25.25 4.85
N LEU A 2 4.39 25.43 4.13
CA LEU A 2 3.96 24.74 2.89
C LEU A 2 3.17 23.43 3.06
N GLY A 3 2.05 23.48 3.79
CA GLY A 3 0.97 22.47 3.68
C GLY A 3 -0.38 23.17 3.63
N GLY A 4 -1.33 22.67 2.84
CA GLY A 4 -2.67 23.25 2.68
C GLY A 4 -3.34 22.85 1.37
N PHE A 5 -4.66 22.99 1.29
CA PHE A 5 -5.44 22.63 0.10
C PHE A 5 -4.88 23.29 -1.17
N ASP A 6 -4.46 24.56 -1.08
CA ASP A 6 -3.89 25.33 -2.19
C ASP A 6 -2.54 24.77 -2.71
N ASN A 7 -1.84 23.94 -1.94
CA ASN A 7 -0.61 23.26 -2.39
C ASN A 7 -0.89 21.93 -3.13
N ILE A 8 -2.07 21.35 -2.92
CA ILE A 8 -2.52 20.11 -3.58
C ILE A 8 -3.43 20.45 -4.78
N TYR A 9 -3.99 21.67 -4.78
CA TYR A 9 -4.92 22.15 -5.79
C TYR A 9 -4.28 22.30 -7.17
N PHE A 10 -4.77 21.51 -8.13
CA PHE A 10 -4.34 21.59 -9.53
C PHE A 10 -5.04 22.76 -10.22
N LYS A 11 -4.29 23.76 -10.69
CA LYS A 11 -4.82 24.80 -11.58
C LYS A 11 -4.91 24.22 -12.99
N ASN A 12 -6.09 23.77 -13.41
CA ASN A 12 -6.35 23.32 -14.77
C ASN A 12 -6.70 24.51 -15.68
N ASP A 13 -6.37 24.44 -16.97
CA ASP A 13 -6.67 25.45 -17.99
C ASP A 13 -8.18 25.63 -18.26
N LYS A 14 -9.03 24.73 -17.76
CA LYS A 14 -10.49 24.72 -18.00
C LYS A 14 -11.33 25.53 -16.98
N GLY A 15 -10.71 26.35 -16.14
CA GLY A 15 -11.38 27.19 -15.13
C GLY A 15 -11.17 26.69 -13.70
N ASN A 16 -11.68 27.45 -12.71
CA ASN A 16 -11.58 27.09 -11.29
C ASN A 16 -12.50 25.88 -10.99
N ILE A 17 -11.91 24.70 -10.85
CA ILE A 17 -12.56 23.52 -10.27
C ILE A 17 -12.26 23.55 -8.77
N ASP A 18 -13.22 23.89 -7.91
CA ASP A 18 -12.97 24.13 -6.48
C ASP A 18 -12.67 22.86 -5.63
N PHE A 19 -12.39 21.72 -6.29
CA PHE A 19 -12.14 20.44 -5.63
C PHE A 19 -11.03 19.61 -6.31
N ILE A 20 -10.46 18.69 -5.54
CA ILE A 20 -9.55 17.64 -6.01
C ILE A 20 -10.33 16.33 -5.95
N GLU A 21 -10.27 15.51 -7.00
CA GLU A 21 -10.98 14.23 -7.07
C GLU A 21 -10.03 13.07 -7.35
N ILE A 22 -10.24 11.98 -6.61
CA ILE A 22 -9.70 10.67 -6.91
C ILE A 22 -10.89 9.75 -7.14
N GLU A 23 -10.94 9.12 -8.31
CA GLU A 23 -11.98 8.16 -8.67
C GLU A 23 -11.36 6.81 -9.03
N TYR A 24 -11.89 5.76 -8.43
CA TYR A 24 -11.56 4.38 -8.73
C TYR A 24 -12.77 3.70 -9.34
N THR A 25 -12.56 2.93 -10.41
CA THR A 25 -13.57 2.01 -10.94
C THR A 25 -13.13 0.58 -10.67
N PHE A 26 -13.91 -0.14 -9.87
CA PHE A 26 -13.69 -1.55 -9.59
C PHE A 26 -14.51 -2.42 -10.52
N ASP A 27 -13.81 -3.31 -11.23
CA ASP A 27 -14.43 -4.37 -12.02
C ASP A 27 -15.26 -5.30 -11.11
N SER A 28 -16.54 -5.42 -11.46
CA SER A 28 -17.53 -6.19 -10.69
C SER A 28 -17.23 -7.70 -10.61
N GLU A 29 -16.61 -8.26 -11.64
CA GLU A 29 -16.25 -9.68 -11.70
C GLU A 29 -14.97 -10.00 -10.91
N LYS A 30 -14.05 -9.04 -10.81
CA LYS A 30 -12.83 -9.17 -9.99
C LYS A 30 -13.09 -8.93 -8.51
N ILE A 31 -13.82 -7.87 -8.17
CA ILE A 31 -14.01 -7.48 -6.77
C ILE A 31 -14.82 -8.52 -5.96
N ARG A 32 -15.57 -9.41 -6.63
CA ARG A 32 -16.34 -10.47 -5.97
C ARG A 32 -15.47 -11.46 -5.18
N GLU A 33 -14.19 -11.58 -5.52
CA GLU A 33 -13.23 -12.43 -4.80
C GLU A 33 -13.09 -12.02 -3.32
N PHE A 34 -13.46 -10.78 -2.99
CA PHE A 34 -13.44 -10.25 -1.62
C PHE A 34 -14.73 -10.50 -0.82
N GLY A 35 -15.81 -11.01 -1.43
CA GLY A 35 -17.02 -11.43 -0.73
C GLY A 35 -18.33 -11.17 -1.48
N PHE A 36 -18.77 -9.92 -1.58
CA PHE A 36 -20.06 -9.55 -2.18
C PHE A 36 -20.00 -9.59 -3.71
N ARG A 37 -21.04 -10.15 -4.33
CA ARG A 37 -21.18 -10.17 -5.79
C ARG A 37 -21.94 -8.94 -6.27
N PHE A 38 -21.24 -8.04 -6.94
CA PHE A 38 -21.83 -6.88 -7.62
C PHE A 38 -22.32 -7.29 -9.02
N LEU A 39 -23.37 -6.62 -9.51
CA LEU A 39 -23.91 -6.83 -10.86
C LEU A 39 -23.33 -5.86 -11.90
N GLU A 40 -22.75 -4.76 -11.42
CA GLU A 40 -22.24 -3.66 -12.20
C GLU A 40 -20.94 -3.17 -11.55
N ASP A 41 -20.08 -2.56 -12.35
CA ASP A 41 -18.84 -1.95 -11.86
C ASP A 41 -19.13 -0.85 -10.84
N ILE A 42 -18.21 -0.75 -9.88
CA ILE A 42 -18.33 0.12 -8.72
C ILE A 42 -17.42 1.32 -8.90
N ILE A 43 -18.01 2.51 -8.83
CA ILE A 43 -17.33 3.79 -8.90
C ILE A 43 -17.20 4.31 -7.48
N TYR A 44 -15.96 4.48 -7.03
CA TYR A 44 -15.62 5.07 -5.75
C TYR A 44 -14.92 6.41 -5.97
N SER A 45 -15.57 7.50 -5.59
CA SER A 45 -15.03 8.85 -5.72
C SER A 45 -14.78 9.46 -4.34
N ILE A 46 -13.59 10.02 -4.16
CA ILE A 46 -13.22 10.86 -3.01
C ILE A 46 -12.93 12.25 -3.56
N ARG A 47 -13.66 13.25 -3.05
CA ARG A 47 -13.46 14.65 -3.41
C ARG A 47 -13.06 15.46 -2.19
N LEU A 48 -12.01 16.25 -2.33
CA LEU A 48 -11.58 17.22 -1.34
C LEU A 48 -12.03 18.60 -1.80
N TYR A 49 -12.81 19.29 -0.97
CA TYR A 49 -13.25 20.66 -1.23
C TYR A 49 -12.57 21.62 -0.27
N LYS A 50 -12.23 22.82 -0.74
CA LYS A 50 -11.74 23.88 0.15
C LYS A 50 -12.81 24.25 1.17
N SER A 51 -12.43 24.29 2.45
CA SER A 51 -13.31 24.80 3.50
C SER A 51 -13.40 26.33 3.39
N PRO A 52 -14.60 26.94 3.35
CA PRO A 52 -14.74 28.38 3.13
C PRO A 52 -14.13 29.26 4.24
N SER A 53 -14.02 28.73 5.46
CA SER A 53 -13.74 29.49 6.69
C SER A 53 -12.42 29.14 7.39
N VAL A 54 -11.74 28.09 6.94
CA VAL A 54 -10.45 27.64 7.47
C VAL A 54 -9.55 27.37 6.27
N GLY A 55 -8.24 27.61 6.34
CA GLY A 55 -7.28 27.23 5.29
C GLY A 55 -7.13 25.70 5.10
N ASN A 56 -8.20 24.96 5.28
CA ASN A 56 -8.30 23.50 5.34
C ASN A 56 -9.32 22.99 4.30
N TYR A 57 -9.65 21.70 4.33
CA TYR A 57 -10.57 21.05 3.41
C TYR A 57 -11.63 20.23 4.15
N TYR A 58 -12.69 19.83 3.43
CA TYR A 58 -13.61 18.77 3.85
C TYR A 58 -13.72 17.72 2.74
N VAL A 59 -14.16 16.52 3.11
CA VAL A 59 -14.26 15.36 2.24
C VAL A 59 -15.71 15.13 1.83
N LYS A 60 -15.90 14.86 0.55
CA LYS A 60 -17.10 14.24 0.00
C LYS A 60 -16.73 12.86 -0.53
N GLU A 61 -17.43 11.83 -0.09
CA GLU A 61 -17.13 10.44 -0.40
C GLU A 61 -18.37 9.77 -0.98
N LYS A 62 -18.20 9.05 -2.09
CA LYS A 62 -19.33 8.40 -2.76
C LYS A 62 -18.92 7.07 -3.38
N ILE A 63 -19.76 6.05 -3.17
CA ILE A 63 -19.67 4.74 -3.77
C ILE A 63 -20.99 4.45 -4.48
N THR A 64 -20.94 4.31 -5.80
CA THR A 64 -22.10 4.04 -6.64
C THR A 64 -21.81 2.96 -7.67
N THR A 65 -22.85 2.37 -8.25
CA THR A 65 -22.72 1.62 -9.51
C THR A 65 -22.81 2.55 -10.71
N SER A 66 -22.38 2.08 -11.88
CA SER A 66 -22.58 2.78 -13.15
C SER A 66 -24.07 3.09 -13.45
N GLY A 67 -25.00 2.23 -13.03
CA GLY A 67 -26.44 2.44 -13.10
C GLY A 67 -27.03 3.38 -12.04
N GLY A 68 -26.19 3.97 -11.18
CA GLY A 68 -26.59 4.98 -10.19
C GLY A 68 -27.09 4.43 -8.85
N PHE A 69 -26.96 3.13 -8.59
CA PHE A 69 -27.25 2.58 -7.26
C PHE A 69 -26.25 3.11 -6.24
N ILE A 70 -26.73 3.56 -5.07
CA ILE A 70 -25.90 4.19 -4.04
C ILE A 70 -25.60 3.20 -2.93
N TYR A 71 -24.32 2.95 -2.67
CA TYR A 71 -23.86 2.22 -1.49
C TYR A 71 -23.46 3.15 -0.35
N LEU A 72 -22.84 4.28 -0.67
CA LEU A 72 -22.39 5.31 0.26
C LEU A 72 -22.42 6.66 -0.45
N ASP A 73 -22.97 7.69 0.18
CA ASP A 73 -22.90 9.08 -0.30
C ASP A 73 -22.83 10.02 0.91
N PHE A 74 -21.65 10.55 1.19
CA PHE A 74 -21.34 11.41 2.31
C PHE A 74 -20.76 12.73 1.84
N ASP A 75 -21.20 13.80 2.49
CA ASP A 75 -20.76 15.17 2.26
C ASP A 75 -20.53 15.83 3.62
N ASN A 76 -19.26 16.13 3.92
CA ASN A 76 -18.86 16.80 5.16
C ASN A 76 -19.38 16.09 6.43
N GLY A 77 -19.13 14.77 6.54
CA GLY A 77 -19.48 13.96 7.70
C GLY A 77 -20.94 13.49 7.80
N THR A 78 -21.83 14.01 6.95
CA THR A 78 -23.27 13.65 6.92
C THR A 78 -23.61 12.97 5.60
N GLY A 79 -24.43 11.92 5.64
CA GLY A 79 -24.67 11.12 4.43
C GLY A 79 -25.63 9.96 4.59
N VAL A 80 -25.57 9.04 3.64
CA VAL A 80 -26.35 7.80 3.62
C VAL A 80 -25.46 6.58 3.42
N LEU A 81 -25.82 5.48 4.08
CA LEU A 81 -25.24 4.15 3.86
C LEU A 81 -26.34 3.19 3.41
N ASN A 82 -26.02 2.30 2.48
CA ASN A 82 -26.89 1.19 2.13
C ASN A 82 -26.64 0.02 3.10
N GLU A 83 -27.68 -0.35 3.85
CA GLU A 83 -27.63 -1.36 4.89
C GLU A 83 -28.40 -2.61 4.53
N LEU A 84 -27.88 -3.78 4.90
CA LEU A 84 -28.62 -5.02 4.91
C LEU A 84 -29.44 -5.13 6.19
N HIS A 85 -30.74 -5.36 6.04
CA HIS A 85 -31.64 -5.65 7.16
C HIS A 85 -31.97 -7.13 7.19
N ASP A 86 -31.86 -7.72 8.38
CA ASP A 86 -32.34 -9.06 8.63
C ASP A 86 -33.88 -9.00 8.78
N THR A 87 -34.60 -9.50 7.77
CA THR A 87 -36.05 -9.61 7.86
C THR A 87 -36.40 -11.05 8.18
N LYS A 88 -37.47 -11.27 8.96
CA LYS A 88 -38.02 -12.61 9.27
C LYS A 88 -38.49 -13.40 8.03
N SER A 89 -38.27 -12.89 6.83
CA SER A 89 -38.60 -13.49 5.55
C SER A 89 -37.31 -13.74 4.77
N SER A 90 -37.24 -14.83 4.03
CA SER A 90 -36.02 -15.41 3.42
C SER A 90 -35.26 -14.52 2.40
N SER A 91 -35.63 -13.25 2.24
CA SER A 91 -34.98 -12.30 1.35
C SER A 91 -34.38 -11.15 2.16
N LYS A 92 -33.04 -11.09 2.25
CA LYS A 92 -32.33 -9.94 2.80
C LYS A 92 -32.67 -8.69 1.95
N LYS A 93 -33.28 -7.68 2.56
CA LYS A 93 -33.56 -6.40 1.90
C LYS A 93 -32.49 -5.39 2.27
N THR A 94 -32.15 -4.51 1.33
CA THR A 94 -31.29 -3.36 1.61
C THR A 94 -32.10 -2.07 1.67
N SER A 95 -31.66 -1.10 2.46
CA SER A 95 -32.21 0.26 2.44
C SER A 95 -31.16 1.33 2.72
N LEU A 96 -31.39 2.55 2.22
CA LEU A 96 -30.55 3.70 2.52
C LEU A 96 -30.93 4.30 3.87
N VAL A 97 -29.97 4.31 4.79
CA VAL A 97 -30.12 4.89 6.13
C VAL A 97 -29.31 6.17 6.20
N ARG A 98 -29.92 7.24 6.69
CA ARG A 98 -29.28 8.56 6.85
C ARG A 98 -28.57 8.65 8.19
N TYR A 99 -27.36 9.20 8.14
CA TYR A 99 -26.52 9.51 9.28
C TYR A 99 -26.17 10.99 9.27
N ASN A 100 -26.29 11.64 10.43
CA ASN A 100 -25.82 13.00 10.65
C ASN A 100 -24.56 12.93 11.52
N ASP A 101 -23.53 13.68 11.14
CA ASP A 101 -22.26 13.77 11.87
C ASP A 101 -21.63 12.40 12.18
N PHE A 102 -21.63 11.50 11.19
CA PHE A 102 -21.13 10.12 11.30
C PHE A 102 -19.61 10.06 11.47
N VAL A 103 -18.91 10.95 10.77
CA VAL A 103 -17.46 11.10 10.78
C VAL A 103 -17.09 12.58 10.79
N GLU A 104 -15.86 12.87 11.19
CA GLU A 104 -15.31 14.21 11.06
C GLU A 104 -15.25 14.65 9.59
N SER A 105 -15.31 15.96 9.36
CA SER A 105 -15.32 16.55 8.01
C SER A 105 -14.16 16.13 7.09
N THR A 106 -13.04 15.69 7.66
CA THR A 106 -11.83 15.26 6.94
C THR A 106 -11.64 13.74 6.90
N GLU A 107 -12.54 12.97 7.50
CA GLU A 107 -12.46 11.51 7.55
C GLU A 107 -13.35 10.85 6.47
N LEU A 108 -12.91 9.71 5.96
CA LEU A 108 -13.71 8.88 5.04
C LEU A 108 -14.72 8.04 5.85
N ALA A 109 -15.99 8.11 5.50
CA ALA A 109 -17.05 7.33 6.12
C ALA A 109 -16.82 5.81 5.96
N LEU A 110 -16.32 5.36 4.80
CA LEU A 110 -16.00 3.93 4.57
C LEU A 110 -15.05 3.36 5.63
N SER A 111 -14.15 4.17 6.17
CA SER A 111 -13.16 3.75 7.19
C SER A 111 -13.81 3.32 8.50
N LYS A 112 -15.02 3.81 8.83
CA LYS A 112 -15.75 3.48 10.07
C LYS A 112 -16.78 2.36 9.90
N VAL A 113 -16.92 1.80 8.71
CA VAL A 113 -17.93 0.77 8.38
C VAL A 113 -17.45 -0.62 8.82
N TYR A 114 -17.44 -0.92 10.12
CA TYR A 114 -16.84 -2.16 10.64
C TYR A 114 -17.74 -3.41 10.62
N ASP A 115 -19.06 -3.23 10.75
CA ASP A 115 -20.02 -4.34 10.80
C ASP A 115 -20.17 -5.01 9.41
N THR A 116 -19.50 -6.13 9.23
CA THR A 116 -19.46 -6.84 7.95
C THR A 116 -20.80 -7.46 7.55
N ASP A 117 -21.67 -7.77 8.51
CA ASP A 117 -22.96 -8.39 8.23
C ASP A 117 -23.97 -7.35 7.77
N ARG A 118 -24.00 -6.20 8.45
CA ARG A 118 -24.86 -5.06 8.10
C ARG A 118 -24.42 -4.36 6.81
N TYR A 119 -23.12 -4.28 6.56
CA TYR A 119 -22.55 -3.52 5.44
C TYR A 119 -21.73 -4.39 4.47
N PHE A 120 -22.21 -5.61 4.16
CA PHE A 120 -21.43 -6.61 3.44
C PHE A 120 -20.82 -6.12 2.11
N ALA A 121 -21.58 -5.38 1.29
CA ALA A 121 -21.07 -4.79 0.05
C ALA A 121 -19.96 -3.76 0.30
N LEU A 122 -20.16 -2.82 1.21
CA LEU A 122 -19.14 -1.82 1.58
C LEU A 122 -17.89 -2.47 2.20
N SER A 123 -18.08 -3.52 3.00
CA SER A 123 -16.98 -4.29 3.59
C SER A 123 -16.13 -4.99 2.52
N THR A 124 -16.74 -5.41 1.41
CA THR A 124 -16.06 -6.02 0.26
C THR A 124 -15.19 -4.99 -0.45
N ILE A 125 -15.71 -3.80 -0.69
CA ILE A 125 -14.96 -2.69 -1.31
C ILE A 125 -13.80 -2.26 -0.40
N ARG A 126 -14.05 -2.13 0.90
CA ARG A 126 -12.99 -1.81 1.87
C ARG A 126 -11.87 -2.85 1.87
N LYS A 127 -12.22 -4.15 1.81
CA LYS A 127 -11.22 -5.22 1.72
C LYS A 127 -10.40 -5.12 0.43
N ALA A 128 -11.04 -4.88 -0.72
CA ALA A 128 -10.34 -4.69 -1.98
C ALA A 128 -9.36 -3.51 -1.94
N ILE A 129 -9.76 -2.39 -1.35
CA ILE A 129 -8.88 -1.22 -1.15
C ILE A 129 -7.71 -1.56 -0.20
N SER A 130 -7.95 -2.34 0.85
CA SER A 130 -6.90 -2.74 1.81
C SER A 130 -5.82 -3.67 1.23
N GLU A 131 -6.03 -4.17 0.01
CA GLU A 131 -5.02 -4.91 -0.75
C GLU A 131 -4.07 -4.01 -1.53
N ILE A 132 -4.31 -2.69 -1.54
CA ILE A 132 -3.43 -1.67 -2.10
C ILE A 132 -2.52 -1.16 -0.98
N ILE A 133 -1.22 -1.33 -1.17
CA ILE A 133 -0.22 -0.95 -0.16
C ILE A 133 0.81 -0.03 -0.81
N VAL A 134 1.21 1.01 -0.07
CA VAL A 134 2.17 2.01 -0.51
C VAL A 134 3.33 2.05 0.46
N TYR A 135 4.54 1.96 -0.08
CA TYR A 135 5.82 2.11 0.63
C TYR A 135 6.57 3.29 0.02
N ASP A 136 6.75 4.36 0.79
CA ASP A 136 7.41 5.59 0.36
C ASP A 136 8.87 5.63 0.80
N TYR A 137 9.14 5.39 2.08
CA TYR A 137 10.47 5.51 2.63
C TYR A 137 10.63 4.72 3.93
N PHE A 138 11.67 3.89 3.99
CA PHE A 138 12.12 3.29 5.25
C PHE A 138 13.21 4.12 5.89
N ASP A 139 12.93 4.69 7.07
CA ASP A 139 14.00 5.24 7.91
C ASP A 139 14.87 4.09 8.40
N THR A 140 16.09 4.00 7.89
CA THR A 140 17.08 3.00 8.30
C THR A 140 18.19 3.58 9.17
N THR A 141 18.08 4.85 9.59
CA THR A 141 19.12 5.52 10.36
C THR A 141 19.37 4.82 11.71
N PRO A 142 20.52 5.04 12.38
CA PRO A 142 20.85 4.35 13.62
C PRO A 142 19.83 4.48 14.76
N LYS A 143 19.02 5.55 14.76
CA LYS A 143 17.98 5.80 15.79
C LYS A 143 16.58 5.34 15.36
N SER A 144 16.44 4.85 14.13
CA SER A 144 15.15 4.48 13.56
C SER A 144 14.44 3.41 14.41
N PRO A 145 13.10 3.50 14.54
CA PRO A 145 12.27 2.46 15.15
C PRO A 145 12.49 1.05 14.57
N ILE A 146 12.84 0.91 13.29
CA ILE A 146 13.05 -0.41 12.66
C ILE A 146 14.22 -1.20 13.27
N ARG A 147 15.18 -0.51 13.89
CA ARG A 147 16.34 -1.13 14.55
C ARG A 147 16.06 -1.49 16.03
N LYS A 148 14.83 -1.28 16.50
CA LYS A 148 14.43 -1.55 17.89
C LYS A 148 13.65 -2.86 17.99
N PRO A 149 13.61 -3.46 19.19
CA PRO A 149 12.73 -4.59 19.47
C PRO A 149 11.27 -4.17 19.28
N MET A 150 10.43 -5.09 18.81
CA MET A 150 9.01 -4.81 18.55
C MET A 150 8.09 -5.86 19.17
N LEU A 151 6.91 -5.44 19.60
CA LEU A 151 5.86 -6.35 20.08
C LEU A 151 5.09 -6.94 18.89
N PRO A 152 4.84 -8.26 18.87
CA PRO A 152 4.04 -8.88 17.83
C PRO A 152 2.66 -8.22 17.66
N THR A 153 2.23 -8.12 16.42
CA THR A 153 0.94 -7.57 15.98
C THR A 153 0.18 -8.59 15.14
N SER A 154 -1.07 -8.29 14.78
CA SER A 154 -1.83 -9.09 13.81
C SER A 154 -1.43 -8.83 12.35
N GLU A 155 -0.51 -7.91 12.09
CA GLU A 155 -0.14 -7.51 10.73
C GLU A 155 0.55 -8.65 9.98
N LYS A 156 0.07 -8.90 8.76
CA LYS A 156 0.63 -9.93 7.88
C LYS A 156 1.58 -9.36 6.84
N ARG A 157 1.68 -8.04 6.76
CA ARG A 157 2.46 -7.28 5.78
C ARG A 157 3.45 -6.40 6.51
N LEU A 158 4.52 -6.03 5.80
CA LEU A 158 5.44 -5.04 6.34
C LEU A 158 4.68 -3.71 6.49
N LEU A 159 4.81 -3.07 7.65
CA LEU A 159 4.28 -1.73 7.88
C LEU A 159 5.03 -0.71 7.01
N SER A 160 4.41 0.43 6.73
CA SER A 160 5.05 1.50 5.93
C SER A 160 6.35 2.02 6.55
N ASP A 161 6.47 1.97 7.88
CA ASP A 161 7.69 2.33 8.62
C ASP A 161 8.67 1.16 8.81
N GLY A 162 8.30 -0.05 8.37
CA GLY A 162 9.10 -1.26 8.45
C GLY A 162 9.27 -1.85 9.85
N THR A 163 8.67 -1.28 10.88
CA THR A 163 8.94 -1.64 12.30
C THR A 163 8.63 -3.09 12.66
N ASN A 164 7.72 -3.74 11.94
CA ASN A 164 7.38 -5.15 12.12
C ASN A 164 8.22 -6.12 11.27
N LEU A 165 9.32 -5.66 10.66
CA LEU A 165 10.24 -6.51 9.89
C LEU A 165 10.63 -7.81 10.61
N PRO A 166 10.98 -7.83 11.92
CA PRO A 166 11.30 -9.06 12.62
C PRO A 166 10.15 -10.08 12.60
N GLN A 167 8.91 -9.63 12.82
CA GLN A 167 7.72 -10.47 12.77
C GLN A 167 7.48 -11.04 11.36
N ILE A 168 7.61 -10.21 10.33
CA ILE A 168 7.37 -10.63 8.95
C ILE A 168 8.41 -11.66 8.50
N LEU A 169 9.69 -11.40 8.75
CA LEU A 169 10.76 -12.35 8.42
C LEU A 169 10.64 -13.67 9.18
N ASN A 170 10.29 -13.62 10.48
CA ASN A 170 10.06 -14.83 11.26
C ASN A 170 8.87 -15.64 10.73
N THR A 171 7.77 -14.96 10.38
CA THR A 171 6.59 -15.58 9.77
C THR A 171 6.93 -16.26 8.45
N ILE A 172 7.69 -15.58 7.57
CA ILE A 172 8.15 -16.15 6.30
C ILE A 172 9.08 -17.35 6.53
N LYS A 173 10.02 -17.26 7.48
CA LYS A 173 10.94 -18.35 7.84
C LYS A 173 10.21 -19.61 8.28
N ILE A 174 9.18 -19.48 9.11
CA ILE A 174 8.46 -20.63 9.69
C ILE A 174 7.42 -21.18 8.70
N ASN A 175 6.61 -20.32 8.09
CA ASN A 175 5.40 -20.73 7.35
C ASN A 175 5.62 -20.81 5.83
N HIS A 176 6.65 -20.15 5.30
CA HIS A 176 6.85 -19.97 3.85
C HIS A 176 8.29 -20.29 3.44
N LYS A 177 8.73 -21.53 3.68
CA LYS A 177 10.12 -21.99 3.44
C LYS A 177 10.66 -21.67 2.04
N SER A 178 9.83 -21.73 1.00
CA SER A 178 10.24 -21.37 -0.36
C SER A 178 10.57 -19.88 -0.48
N SER A 179 9.70 -18.99 0.00
CA SER A 179 9.96 -17.54 0.08
C SER A 179 11.19 -17.23 0.93
N TYR A 180 11.31 -17.87 2.09
CA TYR A 180 12.50 -17.72 2.94
C TYR A 180 13.79 -18.12 2.21
N SER A 181 13.78 -19.24 1.49
CA SER A 181 14.94 -19.69 0.71
C SER A 181 15.33 -18.68 -0.37
N LYS A 182 14.35 -18.04 -1.03
CA LYS A 182 14.63 -16.96 -1.99
C LYS A 182 15.28 -15.77 -1.27
N ILE A 183 14.69 -15.26 -0.19
CA ILE A 183 15.27 -14.14 0.60
C ILE A 183 16.70 -14.46 1.04
N ALA A 184 16.95 -15.66 1.57
CA ALA A 184 18.27 -16.06 2.02
C ALA A 184 19.27 -16.12 0.87
N THR A 185 18.88 -16.64 -0.30
CA THR A 185 19.72 -16.67 -1.51
C THR A 185 20.10 -15.25 -1.93
N MET A 186 19.12 -14.35 -2.02
CA MET A 186 19.33 -12.95 -2.39
C MET A 186 20.28 -12.20 -1.45
N LEU A 187 20.31 -12.57 -0.16
CA LEU A 187 21.25 -12.02 0.81
C LEU A 187 22.63 -12.67 0.73
N THR A 188 22.72 -13.97 0.50
CA THR A 188 24.00 -14.67 0.35
C THR A 188 24.78 -14.18 -0.87
N GLU A 189 24.08 -13.80 -1.96
CA GLU A 189 24.70 -13.17 -3.13
C GLU A 189 25.39 -11.84 -2.81
N VAL A 190 24.79 -11.05 -1.92
CA VAL A 190 25.35 -9.76 -1.47
C VAL A 190 26.42 -9.96 -0.41
N ASN A 191 26.19 -10.88 0.53
CA ASN A 191 27.10 -11.22 1.61
C ASN A 191 27.25 -12.74 1.68
N SER A 192 28.33 -13.24 1.08
CA SER A 192 28.68 -14.67 1.07
C SER A 192 28.77 -15.33 2.45
N LYS A 193 28.89 -14.54 3.52
CA LYS A 193 28.97 -15.04 4.90
C LYS A 193 27.59 -15.22 5.53
N PHE A 194 26.54 -14.63 4.99
CA PHE A 194 25.18 -14.77 5.52
C PHE A 194 24.73 -16.25 5.54
N LYS A 195 24.19 -16.70 6.69
CA LYS A 195 23.65 -18.05 6.90
C LYS A 195 22.15 -18.10 7.12
N GLY A 196 21.58 -17.05 7.70
CA GLY A 196 20.17 -17.04 8.02
C GLY A 196 19.80 -15.93 8.98
N PHE A 197 18.51 -15.87 9.28
CA PHE A 197 18.00 -15.00 10.35
C PHE A 197 17.90 -15.78 11.64
N ASP A 198 18.23 -15.12 12.74
CA ASP A 198 17.93 -15.57 14.09
C ASP A 198 17.04 -14.52 14.78
N PHE A 199 16.32 -14.94 15.81
CA PHE A 199 15.35 -14.08 16.49
C PHE A 199 15.46 -14.23 17.99
N ASN A 200 15.66 -13.10 18.67
CA ASN A 200 15.70 -13.06 20.12
C ASN A 200 14.33 -12.62 20.66
N PHE A 201 13.82 -13.37 21.64
CA PHE A 201 12.51 -13.14 22.25
C PHE A 201 12.68 -12.69 23.71
N LEU A 202 12.58 -11.38 23.95
CA LEU A 202 12.79 -10.77 25.27
C LEU A 202 11.57 -9.99 25.73
N GLY A 203 10.96 -10.42 26.84
CA GLY A 203 9.81 -9.72 27.42
C GLY A 203 8.63 -9.58 26.46
N GLY A 204 8.43 -10.55 25.58
CA GLY A 204 7.40 -10.52 24.53
C GLY A 204 7.78 -9.77 23.25
N ASN A 205 8.93 -9.07 23.23
CA ASN A 205 9.44 -8.43 22.01
C ASN A 205 10.17 -9.44 21.12
N ILE A 206 10.21 -9.14 19.82
CA ILE A 206 11.01 -9.82 18.81
C ILE A 206 12.12 -8.88 18.36
N GLU A 207 13.36 -9.36 18.39
CA GLU A 207 14.53 -8.71 17.80
C GLU A 207 15.05 -9.52 16.63
N LEU A 208 15.41 -8.84 15.53
CA LEU A 208 16.03 -9.46 14.36
C LEU A 208 17.54 -9.55 14.55
N MET A 209 18.07 -10.74 14.29
CA MET A 209 19.50 -11.04 14.27
C MET A 209 19.89 -11.73 12.96
N LEU A 210 21.13 -11.56 12.51
CA LEU A 210 21.68 -12.25 11.34
C LEU A 210 22.77 -13.21 11.76
N GLU A 211 22.71 -14.43 11.24
CA GLU A 211 23.78 -15.41 11.39
C GLU A 211 24.78 -15.24 10.25
N GLU A 212 26.08 -15.19 10.59
CA GLU A 212 27.17 -15.14 9.62
C GLU A 212 28.23 -16.20 9.91
N ASP A 213 28.83 -16.72 8.84
CA ASP A 213 29.99 -17.60 8.88
C ASP A 213 31.17 -16.96 9.62
N TYR A 214 31.89 -17.78 10.39
CA TYR A 214 33.08 -17.39 11.17
C TYR A 214 32.81 -16.43 12.35
N ILE A 215 31.54 -16.13 12.67
CA ILE A 215 31.16 -15.37 13.86
C ILE A 215 30.37 -16.30 14.79
N ASN A 216 30.83 -16.44 16.03
CA ASN A 216 30.21 -17.34 17.02
C ASN A 216 28.94 -16.75 17.67
N SER A 217 28.44 -15.62 17.16
CA SER A 217 27.27 -14.91 17.68
C SER A 217 26.50 -14.24 16.55
N SER A 218 25.17 -14.24 16.65
CA SER A 218 24.30 -13.53 15.72
C SER A 218 24.54 -12.00 15.79
N ILE A 219 24.51 -11.32 14.64
CA ILE A 219 24.68 -9.88 14.51
C ILE A 219 23.34 -9.18 14.73
N HIS A 220 23.29 -8.26 15.69
CA HIS A 220 22.07 -7.48 15.97
C HIS A 220 21.74 -6.50 14.84
N VAL A 221 20.44 -6.26 14.61
CA VAL A 221 19.95 -5.35 13.55
C VAL A 221 20.58 -3.96 13.59
N THR A 222 20.97 -3.47 14.76
CA THR A 222 21.66 -2.17 14.94
C THR A 222 23.02 -2.08 14.25
N SER A 223 23.66 -3.22 13.98
CA SER A 223 24.99 -3.29 13.35
C SER A 223 24.92 -3.53 11.84
N ILE A 224 23.72 -3.74 11.28
CA ILE A 224 23.51 -3.91 9.84
C ILE A 224 23.63 -2.55 9.13
N SER A 225 24.26 -2.52 7.96
CA SER A 225 24.31 -1.31 7.13
C SER A 225 22.90 -0.83 6.71
N ASP A 226 22.73 0.48 6.51
CA ASP A 226 21.44 1.05 6.07
C ASP A 226 20.94 0.41 4.76
N GLY A 227 21.85 0.22 3.78
CA GLY A 227 21.52 -0.41 2.50
C GLY A 227 21.06 -1.86 2.64
N THR A 228 21.72 -2.66 3.49
CA THR A 228 21.31 -4.05 3.76
C THR A 228 19.95 -4.10 4.47
N LEU A 229 19.68 -3.20 5.41
CA LEU A 229 18.39 -3.16 6.11
C LEU A 229 17.24 -2.75 5.19
N ARG A 230 17.48 -1.76 4.30
CA ARG A 230 16.50 -1.37 3.28
C ARG A 230 16.26 -2.50 2.28
N TYR A 231 17.32 -3.17 1.82
CA TYR A 231 17.20 -4.34 0.96
C TYR A 231 16.37 -5.44 1.61
N LEU A 232 16.57 -5.68 2.91
CA LEU A 232 15.76 -6.61 3.69
C LEU A 232 14.27 -6.24 3.74
N CYS A 233 13.93 -4.96 3.91
CA CYS A 233 12.54 -4.50 3.83
C CYS A 233 11.92 -4.84 2.47
N LEU A 234 12.63 -4.54 1.38
CA LEU A 234 12.14 -4.80 0.02
C LEU A 234 11.97 -6.30 -0.26
N LEU A 235 12.93 -7.13 0.16
CA LEU A 235 12.81 -8.59 0.06
C LEU A 235 11.64 -9.11 0.90
N ALA A 236 11.44 -8.56 2.10
CA ALA A 236 10.30 -8.92 2.95
C ALA A 236 8.96 -8.53 2.32
N ILE A 237 8.88 -7.42 1.57
CA ILE A 237 7.68 -7.05 0.80
C ILE A 237 7.48 -8.03 -0.36
N LEU A 238 8.49 -8.14 -1.23
CA LEU A 238 8.37 -8.80 -2.53
C LEU A 238 8.39 -10.33 -2.44
N TYR A 239 8.81 -10.93 -1.33
CA TYR A 239 8.73 -12.38 -1.12
C TYR A 239 7.65 -12.82 -0.12
N ASN A 240 6.96 -11.89 0.54
CA ASN A 240 5.83 -12.22 1.41
C ASN A 240 4.63 -12.75 0.60
N PRO A 241 4.12 -13.96 0.84
CA PRO A 241 2.93 -14.43 0.12
C PRO A 241 1.67 -13.60 0.37
N GLU A 242 1.59 -12.86 1.49
CA GLU A 242 0.46 -12.00 1.87
C GLU A 242 0.67 -10.54 1.46
N ARG A 243 1.57 -10.25 0.50
CA ARG A 243 2.01 -8.90 0.09
C ARG A 243 0.92 -7.93 -0.43
N GLY A 244 -0.29 -8.42 -0.69
CA GLY A 244 -1.38 -7.62 -1.28
C GLY A 244 -1.52 -7.79 -2.79
N SER A 245 -2.56 -7.20 -3.34
CA SER A 245 -2.88 -7.27 -4.78
C SER A 245 -2.22 -6.17 -5.58
N ILE A 246 -2.01 -4.98 -4.98
CA ILE A 246 -1.32 -3.85 -5.59
C ILE A 246 -0.29 -3.32 -4.60
N ILE A 247 0.96 -3.23 -5.03
CA ILE A 247 2.08 -2.75 -4.22
C ILE A 247 2.71 -1.57 -4.94
N CYS A 248 2.73 -0.42 -4.30
CA CYS A 248 3.41 0.76 -4.78
C CYS A 248 4.68 0.97 -3.96
N ILE A 249 5.83 1.11 -4.61
CA ILE A 249 7.11 1.36 -3.94
C ILE A 249 7.78 2.58 -4.58
N ASP A 250 8.07 3.58 -3.76
CA ASP A 250 8.79 4.77 -4.19
C ASP A 250 10.31 4.57 -4.04
N GLU A 251 11.05 4.89 -5.10
CA GLU A 251 12.51 4.86 -5.19
C GLU A 251 13.19 3.67 -4.46
N PRO A 252 12.83 2.40 -4.79
CA PRO A 252 13.33 1.23 -4.07
C PRO A 252 14.86 1.08 -4.13
N GLU A 253 15.52 1.67 -5.12
CA GLU A 253 16.96 1.62 -5.30
C GLU A 253 17.77 2.50 -4.33
N VAL A 254 17.13 3.45 -3.65
CA VAL A 254 17.85 4.52 -2.93
C VAL A 254 18.67 3.92 -1.79
N GLY A 255 19.99 4.16 -1.82
CA GLY A 255 20.93 3.65 -0.82
C GLY A 255 21.33 2.19 -1.00
N LEU A 256 20.90 1.53 -2.09
CA LEU A 256 21.30 0.16 -2.41
C LEU A 256 22.58 0.11 -3.25
N HIS A 257 23.35 -0.96 -3.09
CA HIS A 257 24.47 -1.28 -3.98
C HIS A 257 23.93 -1.69 -5.37
N PRO A 258 24.63 -1.40 -6.50
CA PRO A 258 24.17 -1.78 -7.84
C PRO A 258 23.76 -3.25 -8.00
N ASP A 259 24.47 -4.19 -7.37
CA ASP A 259 24.11 -5.62 -7.40
C ASP A 259 22.75 -5.90 -6.75
N MET A 260 22.43 -5.19 -5.66
CA MET A 260 21.12 -5.29 -5.01
C MET A 260 20.00 -4.73 -5.90
N ILE A 261 20.27 -3.66 -6.66
CA ILE A 261 19.27 -3.04 -7.55
C ILE A 261 18.82 -4.05 -8.63
N SER A 262 19.78 -4.73 -9.25
CA SER A 262 19.48 -5.76 -10.27
C SER A 262 18.65 -6.90 -9.68
N ASN A 263 19.00 -7.31 -8.46
CA ASN A 263 18.27 -8.31 -7.69
C ASN A 263 16.83 -7.88 -7.36
N ILE A 264 16.61 -6.61 -7.02
CA ILE A 264 15.27 -6.05 -6.83
C ILE A 264 14.49 -6.07 -8.14
N GLY A 265 15.08 -5.64 -9.26
CA GLY A 265 14.42 -5.66 -10.57
C GLY A 265 13.87 -7.04 -10.93
N ASN A 266 14.69 -8.08 -10.83
CA ASN A 266 14.26 -9.47 -11.06
C ASN A 266 13.17 -9.91 -10.07
N THR A 267 13.32 -9.56 -8.79
CA THR A 267 12.36 -9.92 -7.75
C THR A 267 11.00 -9.25 -7.96
N VAL A 268 10.98 -8.03 -8.52
CA VAL A 268 9.75 -7.32 -8.90
C VAL A 268 9.04 -8.05 -10.04
N ILE A 269 9.76 -8.51 -11.06
CA ILE A 269 9.19 -9.30 -12.16
C ILE A 269 8.57 -10.59 -11.60
N ASP A 270 9.29 -11.32 -10.76
CA ASP A 270 8.77 -12.51 -10.05
C ASP A 270 7.50 -12.18 -9.25
N ALA A 271 7.49 -11.06 -8.53
CA ALA A 271 6.35 -10.64 -7.74
C ALA A 271 5.13 -10.24 -8.59
N SER A 272 5.39 -9.74 -9.80
CA SER A 272 4.36 -9.26 -10.72
C SER A 272 3.42 -10.36 -11.23
N GLU A 273 3.84 -11.63 -11.13
CA GLU A 273 3.01 -12.79 -11.50
C GLU A 273 1.73 -12.92 -10.66
N LYS A 274 1.73 -12.38 -9.44
CA LYS A 274 0.62 -12.53 -8.48
C LYS A 274 0.06 -11.21 -7.96
N SER A 275 0.82 -10.14 -8.06
CA SER A 275 0.45 -8.81 -7.58
C SER A 275 0.83 -7.77 -8.63
N THR A 276 0.04 -6.71 -8.79
CA THR A 276 0.50 -5.56 -9.57
C THR A 276 1.53 -4.79 -8.74
N VAL A 277 2.73 -4.58 -9.28
CA VAL A 277 3.77 -3.80 -8.62
C VAL A 277 3.98 -2.51 -9.41
N ILE A 278 3.83 -1.37 -8.75
CA ILE A 278 4.04 -0.04 -9.31
C ILE A 278 5.27 0.56 -8.63
N ILE A 279 6.23 0.99 -9.43
CA ILE A 279 7.48 1.57 -8.94
C ILE A 279 7.66 2.95 -9.56
N SER A 280 7.99 3.93 -8.72
CA SER A 280 8.58 5.20 -9.16
C SER A 280 10.09 5.13 -8.97
N THR A 281 10.84 5.56 -9.99
CA THR A 281 12.30 5.49 -9.98
C THR A 281 12.88 6.54 -10.93
N HIS A 282 14.06 7.03 -10.58
CA HIS A 282 14.93 7.83 -11.45
C HIS A 282 16.22 7.08 -11.82
N SER A 283 16.33 5.80 -11.44
CA SER A 283 17.54 5.00 -11.62
C SER A 283 17.57 4.28 -12.94
N GLU A 284 18.55 4.64 -13.77
CA GLU A 284 18.85 3.94 -15.02
C GLU A 284 19.11 2.44 -14.79
N ASN A 285 19.81 2.08 -13.69
CA ASN A 285 20.11 0.68 -13.36
C ASN A 285 18.84 -0.14 -13.11
N LEU A 286 17.85 0.45 -12.43
CA LEU A 286 16.59 -0.22 -12.17
C LEU A 286 15.71 -0.27 -13.43
N LEU A 287 15.64 0.84 -14.18
CA LEU A 287 14.90 0.91 -15.45
C LEU A 287 15.39 -0.13 -16.45
N ASN A 288 16.70 -0.38 -16.52
CA ASN A 288 17.30 -1.38 -17.40
C ASN A 288 16.89 -2.84 -17.10
N CYS A 289 16.19 -3.09 -15.97
CA CYS A 289 15.66 -4.40 -15.64
C CYS A 289 14.28 -4.66 -16.28
N PHE A 290 13.62 -3.67 -16.87
CA PHE A 290 12.24 -3.79 -17.35
C PHE A 290 12.11 -3.55 -18.86
N GLU A 291 11.20 -4.28 -19.48
CA GLU A 291 10.79 -4.05 -20.87
C GLU A 291 10.09 -2.69 -21.03
N ILE A 292 10.27 -2.07 -22.19
CA ILE A 292 9.82 -0.70 -22.46
C ILE A 292 8.29 -0.53 -22.35
N GLU A 293 7.52 -1.58 -22.62
CA GLU A 293 6.06 -1.56 -22.52
C GLU A 293 5.57 -1.41 -21.07
N ASN A 294 6.42 -1.77 -20.10
CA ASN A 294 6.16 -1.64 -18.67
C ASN A 294 6.62 -0.28 -18.10
N ILE A 295 7.23 0.57 -18.93
CA ILE A 295 7.73 1.88 -18.51
C ILE A 295 6.71 2.98 -18.86
N ARG A 296 6.50 3.91 -17.94
CA ARG A 296 5.76 5.15 -18.16
C ARG A 296 6.64 6.32 -17.78
N ILE A 297 6.77 7.29 -18.67
CA ILE A 297 7.56 8.49 -18.44
C ILE A 297 6.62 9.63 -18.07
N PHE A 298 6.96 10.32 -16.98
CA PHE A 298 6.26 11.49 -16.48
C PHE A 298 7.13 12.72 -16.72
N GLU A 299 6.64 13.65 -17.54
CA GLU A 299 7.33 14.92 -17.84
C GLU A 299 6.41 16.11 -17.62
N LYS A 300 6.99 17.23 -17.21
CA LYS A 300 6.27 18.50 -17.15
C LYS A 300 6.27 19.16 -18.51
N ASP A 301 5.10 19.63 -18.96
CA ASP A 301 5.00 20.44 -20.15
C ASP A 301 5.28 21.93 -19.90
N GLU A 302 5.21 22.73 -20.96
CA GLU A 302 5.42 24.19 -20.92
C GLU A 302 4.42 24.93 -20.01
N HIS A 303 3.29 24.30 -19.68
CA HIS A 303 2.27 24.81 -18.77
C HIS A 303 2.40 24.26 -17.35
N ASN A 304 3.52 23.60 -17.04
CA ASN A 304 3.79 22.96 -15.75
C ASN A 304 2.74 21.88 -15.39
N SER A 305 2.11 21.29 -16.40
CA SER A 305 1.22 20.13 -16.27
C SER A 305 2.01 18.84 -16.51
N SER A 306 1.75 17.81 -15.70
CA SER A 306 2.37 16.50 -15.88
C SER A 306 1.73 15.74 -17.05
N LYS A 307 2.52 15.36 -18.05
CA LYS A 307 2.15 14.47 -19.14
C LYS A 307 2.77 13.10 -18.92
N VAL A 308 2.00 12.06 -19.24
CA VAL A 308 2.42 10.66 -19.13
C VAL A 308 2.44 10.05 -20.51
N PHE A 309 3.52 9.38 -20.88
CA PHE A 309 3.62 8.67 -22.15
C PHE A 309 4.36 7.35 -22.03
N VAL A 310 4.11 6.47 -23.00
CA VAL A 310 4.85 5.23 -23.19
C VAL A 310 6.05 5.54 -24.09
N PRO A 311 7.30 5.26 -23.66
CA PRO A 311 8.46 5.46 -24.49
C PRO A 311 8.38 4.60 -25.76
N LYS A 312 8.79 5.16 -26.90
CA LYS A 312 8.87 4.46 -28.20
C LYS A 312 10.30 4.59 -28.72
N PHE A 313 10.92 3.49 -29.12
CA PHE A 313 12.17 3.57 -29.88
C PHE A 313 11.90 4.23 -31.24
N LYS A 314 12.79 5.14 -31.63
CA LYS A 314 12.89 5.66 -33.00
C LYS A 314 13.86 4.83 -33.81
#